data_AF-A0A2E8TF43-F1
#
_entry.id   AF-A0A2E8TF43-F1
#
_cell.length_a   1.000
_cell.length_b   1.000
_cell.length_c   1.000
_cell.angle_alpha   90.00
_cell.angle_beta   90.00
_cell.angle_gamma   90.00
#
_symmetry.space_group_name_H-M   'P 1'
#
loop_
_entity.id
_entity.type
_entity.pdbx_description
1 polymer ?
#
loop_
_entity_poly.entity_id
_entity_poly.type
_entity_poly.pdbx_seq_one_letter_code
_entity_poly.pdbx_strand_id
1 'polypeptide(L)'
;MTSLTPLLLSTAVNIVLAQTSPAPQQWIGRCEPVNAVVVMNQALTEGKTDAEAFAAVVAARSFDGSKACIDFIREASMNMREGYPRTFQSLWMN
;
A
#
# COMPACT_ATOMS: atom_id res chain seq x y z
N MET A 1 -31.58 54.48 -30.99
CA MET A 1 -30.62 54.29 -29.88
C MET A 1 -31.42 53.88 -28.66
N THR A 2 -31.36 52.61 -28.31
CA THR A 2 -31.99 52.06 -27.11
C THR A 2 -31.03 51.04 -26.54
N SER A 3 -30.51 51.37 -25.37
CA SER A 3 -29.51 50.62 -24.62
C SER A 3 -30.09 49.29 -24.16
N LEU A 4 -29.41 48.18 -24.47
CA LEU A 4 -29.63 46.89 -23.82
C LEU A 4 -28.44 46.64 -22.90
N THR A 5 -28.71 46.76 -21.61
CA THR A 5 -27.82 46.50 -20.48
C THR A 5 -27.29 45.06 -20.53
N PRO A 6 -26.00 44.80 -20.24
CA PRO A 6 -25.47 43.46 -20.15
C PRO A 6 -25.87 42.85 -18.81
N LEU A 7 -26.43 41.65 -18.80
CA LEU A 7 -26.70 40.89 -17.60
C LEU A 7 -26.19 39.47 -17.77
N LEU A 8 -25.52 39.03 -16.70
CA LEU A 8 -25.20 37.66 -16.28
C LEU A 8 -23.80 37.19 -16.71
N LEU A 9 -22.81 37.42 -15.85
CA LEU A 9 -22.43 36.59 -14.69
C LEU A 9 -21.77 35.26 -15.09
N SER A 10 -20.45 35.24 -14.87
CA SER A 10 -19.78 34.25 -14.02
C SER A 10 -19.95 32.77 -14.35
N THR A 11 -19.04 32.23 -15.16
CA THR A 11 -18.54 30.85 -15.00
C THR A 11 -17.06 30.76 -15.38
N ALA A 12 -16.23 31.61 -14.76
CA ALA A 12 -14.83 31.27 -14.56
C ALA A 12 -14.72 30.46 -13.26
N VAL A 13 -13.81 29.49 -13.24
CA VAL A 13 -13.36 28.71 -12.08
C VAL A 13 -14.23 27.51 -11.71
N ASN A 14 -14.16 26.41 -12.47
CA ASN A 14 -14.40 25.05 -11.95
C ASN A 14 -13.76 23.95 -12.85
N ILE A 15 -12.60 24.22 -13.44
CA ILE A 15 -11.77 23.18 -14.07
C ILE A 15 -10.33 23.30 -13.55
N VAL A 16 -10.16 23.40 -12.24
CA VAL A 16 -8.86 23.23 -11.56
C VAL A 16 -9.12 22.44 -10.30
N LEU A 17 -9.37 21.14 -10.44
CA LEU A 17 -9.29 20.16 -9.32
C LEU A 17 -9.41 18.71 -9.80
N ALA A 18 -9.39 18.45 -11.11
CA ALA A 18 -9.17 17.11 -11.62
C ALA A 18 -7.66 16.88 -11.74
N GLN A 19 -7.15 15.99 -10.87
CA GLN A 19 -5.88 15.28 -11.02
C GLN A 19 -4.62 15.97 -10.44
N THR A 20 -4.66 16.32 -9.16
CA THR A 20 -3.47 16.09 -8.32
C THR A 20 -3.77 14.94 -7.38
N SER A 21 -3.97 13.74 -7.94
CA SER A 21 -3.59 12.55 -7.19
C SER A 21 -2.09 12.73 -6.92
N PRO A 22 -1.62 12.81 -5.66
CA PRO A 22 -0.21 12.69 -5.43
C PRO A 22 0.19 11.36 -6.08
N ALA A 23 1.08 11.41 -7.09
CA ALA A 23 1.76 10.21 -7.56
C ALA A 23 2.17 9.47 -6.29
N PRO A 24 1.81 8.18 -6.11
CA PRO A 24 2.10 7.49 -4.86
C PRO A 24 3.59 7.68 -4.65
N GLN A 25 3.95 8.53 -3.67
CA GLN A 25 5.35 8.73 -3.34
C GLN A 25 5.81 7.33 -3.00
N GLN A 26 6.78 6.87 -3.79
CA GLN A 26 7.21 5.50 -3.87
C GLN A 26 7.90 5.17 -2.54
N TRP A 27 7.11 4.91 -1.49
CA TRP A 27 7.56 4.53 -0.15
C TRP A 27 7.96 3.07 -0.18
N ILE A 28 8.90 2.82 -1.08
CA ILE A 28 9.43 1.53 -1.41
C ILE A 28 10.73 1.40 -0.64
N GLY A 29 10.79 0.41 0.22
CA GLY A 29 11.97 0.08 0.99
C GLY A 29 12.93 -0.80 0.19
N ARG A 30 13.83 -1.47 0.92
CA ARG A 30 14.59 -2.59 0.34
C ARG A 30 13.76 -3.87 0.47
N CYS A 31 14.09 -4.87 -0.33
CA CYS A 31 13.55 -6.19 -0.07
C CYS A 31 14.23 -6.76 1.17
N GLU A 32 13.49 -6.90 2.26
CA GLU A 32 13.96 -7.50 3.52
C GLU A 32 13.05 -8.67 3.90
N PRO A 33 13.21 -9.85 3.27
CA PRO A 33 12.25 -10.95 3.39
C PRO A 33 12.03 -11.43 4.82
N VAL A 34 13.12 -11.55 5.59
CA VAL A 34 13.06 -11.98 6.98
C VAL A 34 12.27 -10.98 7.82
N ASN A 35 12.59 -9.67 7.71
CA ASN A 35 11.91 -8.65 8.48
C ASN A 35 10.42 -8.52 8.09
N ALA A 36 10.12 -8.65 6.80
CA ALA A 36 8.75 -8.70 6.30
C ALA A 36 7.95 -9.85 6.94
N VAL A 37 8.54 -11.06 7.06
CA VAL A 37 7.89 -12.20 7.73
C VAL A 37 7.59 -11.88 9.20
N VAL A 38 8.55 -11.29 9.92
CA VAL A 38 8.38 -10.90 11.34
C VAL A 38 7.25 -9.89 11.49
N VAL A 39 7.28 -8.80 10.72
CA VAL A 39 6.29 -7.71 10.79
C VAL A 39 4.90 -8.22 10.42
N MET A 40 4.78 -8.98 9.34
CA MET A 40 3.51 -9.57 8.92
C MET A 40 2.96 -10.52 9.98
N ASN A 41 3.83 -11.32 10.63
CA ASN A 41 3.39 -12.29 11.63
C ASN A 41 2.85 -11.59 12.88
N GLN A 42 3.52 -10.52 13.31
CA GLN A 42 3.07 -9.70 14.42
C GLN A 42 1.68 -9.12 14.13
N ALA A 43 1.50 -8.51 12.95
CA ALA A 43 0.22 -7.93 12.55
C ALA A 43 -0.91 -8.98 12.52
N LEU A 44 -0.66 -10.16 11.93
CA LEU A 44 -1.63 -11.26 11.88
C LEU A 44 -1.93 -11.87 13.25
N THR A 45 -0.97 -11.82 14.18
CA THR A 45 -1.16 -12.25 15.58
C THR A 45 -2.06 -11.27 16.33
N GLU A 46 -1.99 -9.98 16.00
CA GLU A 46 -2.88 -8.92 16.52
C GLU A 46 -4.29 -8.97 15.91
N GLY A 47 -4.58 -9.92 15.02
CA GLY A 47 -5.90 -10.10 14.40
C GLY A 47 -6.13 -9.22 13.17
N LYS A 48 -5.10 -8.59 12.62
CA LYS A 48 -5.20 -7.84 11.35
C LYS A 48 -5.43 -8.79 10.18
N THR A 49 -6.05 -8.27 9.13
CA THR A 49 -6.23 -8.95 7.85
C THR A 49 -4.91 -9.07 7.08
N ASP A 50 -4.85 -9.94 6.07
CA ASP A 50 -3.65 -10.08 5.22
C ASP A 50 -3.26 -8.76 4.54
N ALA A 51 -4.24 -7.98 4.10
CA ALA A 51 -4.01 -6.68 3.47
C ALA A 51 -3.40 -5.67 4.46
N GLU A 52 -3.91 -5.60 5.69
CA GLU A 52 -3.37 -4.73 6.74
C GLU A 52 -1.99 -5.20 7.22
N ALA A 53 -1.78 -6.51 7.30
CA ALA A 53 -0.49 -7.08 7.65
C ALA A 53 0.56 -6.78 6.56
N PHE A 54 0.20 -6.87 5.28
CA PHE A 54 1.07 -6.47 4.19
C PHE A 54 1.31 -4.95 4.16
N ALA A 55 0.30 -4.13 4.47
CA ALA A 55 0.48 -2.69 4.62
C ALA A 55 1.50 -2.36 5.74
N ALA A 56 1.55 -3.13 6.83
CA ALA A 56 2.57 -3.00 7.87
C ALA A 56 3.98 -3.33 7.34
N VAL A 57 4.13 -4.32 6.45
CA VAL A 57 5.41 -4.63 5.78
C VAL A 57 5.89 -3.45 4.92
N VAL A 58 4.98 -2.82 4.17
CA VAL A 58 5.29 -1.62 3.37
C VAL A 58 5.69 -0.46 4.29
N ALA A 59 4.93 -0.22 5.36
CA ALA A 59 5.24 0.83 6.34
C ALA A 59 6.59 0.63 7.03
N ALA A 60 6.97 -0.64 7.27
CA ALA A 60 8.27 -1.03 7.81
C ALA A 60 9.42 -0.96 6.78
N ARG A 61 9.14 -0.56 5.52
CA ARG A 61 10.12 -0.47 4.43
C ARG A 61 10.87 -1.78 4.16
N SER A 62 10.18 -2.90 4.35
CA SER A 62 10.71 -4.25 4.09
C SER A 62 10.27 -4.83 2.74
N PHE A 63 9.59 -4.01 1.92
CA PHE A 63 9.12 -4.36 0.59
C PHE A 63 9.58 -3.33 -0.45
N ASP A 64 10.14 -3.82 -1.55
CA ASP A 64 10.67 -3.01 -2.64
C ASP A 64 9.70 -2.82 -3.84
N GLY A 65 8.43 -3.22 -3.69
CA GLY A 65 7.44 -3.11 -4.76
C GLY A 65 7.55 -4.18 -5.85
N SER A 66 8.59 -5.00 -5.85
CA SER A 66 8.81 -6.01 -6.89
C SER A 66 8.11 -7.32 -6.59
N LYS A 67 7.66 -8.01 -7.64
CA LYS A 67 7.19 -9.39 -7.53
C LYS A 67 8.29 -10.32 -6.98
N ALA A 68 9.53 -10.10 -7.37
CA ALA A 68 10.67 -10.90 -6.89
C ALA A 68 10.78 -10.84 -5.37
N CYS A 69 10.55 -9.67 -4.76
CA CYS A 69 10.56 -9.56 -3.31
C CYS A 69 9.43 -10.33 -2.64
N ILE A 70 8.23 -10.37 -3.24
CA ILE A 70 7.14 -11.21 -2.74
C ILE A 70 7.55 -12.69 -2.74
N ASP A 71 8.18 -13.15 -3.82
CA ASP A 71 8.64 -14.54 -3.93
C ASP A 71 9.67 -14.86 -2.82
N PHE A 72 10.60 -13.95 -2.53
CA PHE A 72 11.54 -14.11 -1.43
C PHE A 72 10.87 -14.07 -0.05
N ILE A 73 9.87 -13.21 0.17
CA ILE A 73 9.09 -13.18 1.42
C ILE A 73 8.37 -14.52 1.64
N ARG A 74 7.79 -15.08 0.58
CA ARG A 74 7.15 -16.41 0.62
C ARG A 74 8.17 -17.50 0.95
N GLU A 75 9.35 -17.48 0.32
CA GLU A 75 10.42 -18.44 0.63
C GLU A 75 10.91 -18.30 2.08
N ALA A 76 11.12 -17.07 2.55
CA ALA A 76 11.51 -16.80 3.93
C ALA A 76 10.45 -17.33 4.91
N SER A 77 9.15 -17.17 4.61
CA SER A 77 8.08 -17.67 5.49
C SER A 77 8.04 -19.19 5.58
N MET A 78 8.37 -19.93 4.51
CA MET A 78 8.56 -21.39 4.56
C MET A 78 9.68 -21.79 5.51
N ASN A 79 10.81 -21.09 5.43
CA ASN A 79 12.00 -21.35 6.25
C ASN A 79 11.78 -20.96 7.72
N MET A 80 10.94 -19.96 7.97
CA MET A 80 10.66 -19.40 9.29
C MET A 80 9.35 -19.92 9.92
N ARG A 81 8.70 -20.91 9.31
CA ARG A 81 7.33 -21.36 9.64
C ARG A 81 7.09 -21.74 11.09
N GLU A 82 8.10 -22.25 11.79
CA GLU A 82 7.98 -22.68 13.20
C GLU A 82 7.96 -21.48 14.16
N GLY A 83 8.75 -20.43 13.87
CA GLY A 83 8.81 -19.22 14.69
C GLY A 83 7.76 -18.17 14.33
N TYR A 84 7.28 -18.17 13.09
CA TYR A 84 6.34 -17.17 12.56
C TYR A 84 5.16 -17.85 11.84
N PRO A 85 4.36 -18.65 12.56
CA PRO A 85 3.38 -19.53 11.96
C PRO A 85 2.19 -18.80 11.33
N ARG A 86 1.87 -17.56 11.75
CA ARG A 86 0.72 -16.81 11.20
C ARG A 86 1.02 -16.32 9.79
N THR A 87 2.22 -15.80 9.55
CA THR A 87 2.64 -15.44 8.17
C THR A 87 2.69 -16.67 7.28
N PHE A 88 3.24 -17.78 7.78
CA PHE A 88 3.27 -19.03 7.02
C PHE A 88 1.86 -19.51 6.65
N GLN A 89 0.94 -19.57 7.62
CA GLN A 89 -0.45 -19.98 7.38
C GLN A 89 -1.13 -19.07 6.34
N SER A 90 -1.00 -17.75 6.50
CA SER A 90 -1.57 -16.75 5.59
C SER A 90 -1.08 -16.91 4.15
N LEU A 91 0.23 -17.11 3.95
CA LEU A 91 0.80 -17.12 2.60
C LEU A 91 0.72 -18.47 1.87
N TRP A 92 0.54 -19.58 2.61
CA TRP A 92 0.68 -20.93 2.05
C TRP A 92 -0.50 -21.87 2.29
N MET A 93 -1.31 -21.63 3.32
CA MET A 93 -2.36 -22.56 3.75
C MET A 93 -3.77 -22.00 3.56
N ASN A 94 -3.90 -20.69 3.41
CA ASN A 94 -5.13 -19.97 3.08
C ASN A 94 -5.18 -19.64 1.58
#